data_AF-W0SN17-F1
#
_entry.id   AF-W0SN17-F1
#
_cell.length_a   1.000
_cell.length_b   1.000
_cell.length_c   1.000
_cell.angle_alpha   90.00
_cell.angle_beta   90.00
_cell.angle_gamma   90.00
#
_symmetry.space_group_name_H-M   'P 1'
#
loop_
_entity.id
_entity.type
_entity.pdbx_description
1 polymer ?
#
loop_
_entity_poly.entity_id
_entity_poly.type
_entity_poly.pdbx_seq_one_letter_code
_entity_poly.pdbx_strand_id
1 'polypeptide(L)'
;MKTVSAVVAIILGPALAMSAGAQAPADYSAYPCLSYTLACGKSATRKPQTKTLEGALNGNAEKGRQIAQARDKGNCLACHLMKGGSQPGTRGPDLSHYGNAGRSDAETYTAIHDMRTRNPETLMPPFGTNEILSDLEIRDVVAFLQASK
;
A
#
# COMPACT_ATOMS: atom_id res chain seq x y z
N MET A 1 60.76 3.87 -66.70
CA MET A 1 60.80 2.79 -65.69
C MET A 1 60.60 3.39 -64.31
N LYS A 2 59.45 3.09 -63.67
CA LYS A 2 59.26 2.96 -62.21
C LYS A 2 57.78 2.63 -61.98
N THR A 3 57.53 1.35 -61.75
CA THR A 3 56.26 0.76 -61.34
C THR A 3 55.84 1.32 -59.99
N VAL A 4 54.62 1.85 -59.88
CA VAL A 4 54.02 2.25 -58.60
C VAL A 4 53.07 1.12 -58.18
N SER A 5 53.49 0.34 -57.19
CA SER A 5 52.64 -0.66 -56.53
C SER A 5 51.51 0.04 -55.76
N ALA A 6 50.28 -0.34 -56.05
CA ALA A 6 49.11 0.03 -55.25
C ALA A 6 49.17 -0.74 -53.91
N VAL A 7 49.35 -0.02 -52.81
CA VAL A 7 49.17 -0.56 -51.46
C VAL A 7 47.70 -0.38 -51.09
N VAL A 8 46.96 -1.48 -51.04
CA VAL A 8 45.61 -1.53 -50.48
C VAL A 8 45.74 -1.38 -48.97
N ALA A 9 45.51 -0.18 -48.45
CA ALA A 9 45.38 0.06 -47.02
C ALA A 9 44.00 -0.48 -46.57
N ILE A 10 44.02 -1.65 -45.93
CA ILE A 10 42.86 -2.19 -45.21
C ILE A 10 42.63 -1.29 -43.99
N ILE A 11 41.67 -0.39 -44.09
CA ILE A 11 41.22 0.43 -42.96
C ILE A 11 40.43 -0.50 -42.03
N LEU A 12 41.08 -0.99 -40.98
CA LEU A 12 40.42 -1.60 -39.83
C LEU A 12 39.52 -0.52 -39.18
N GLY A 13 38.23 -0.57 -39.47
CA GLY A 13 37.24 0.18 -38.70
C GLY A 13 37.25 -0.28 -37.24
N PRO A 14 37.01 0.60 -36.26
CA PRO A 14 36.90 0.20 -34.87
C PRO A 14 35.69 -0.72 -34.74
N ALA A 15 35.93 -1.94 -34.24
CA ALA A 15 34.87 -2.86 -33.86
C ALA A 15 33.97 -2.15 -32.84
N LEU A 16 32.71 -1.92 -33.20
CA LEU A 16 31.66 -1.62 -32.22
C LEU A 16 31.67 -2.77 -31.23
N ALA A 17 32.17 -2.52 -30.01
CA ALA A 17 31.97 -3.41 -28.89
C ALA A 17 30.45 -3.51 -28.66
N MET A 18 29.87 -4.64 -29.05
CA MET A 18 28.52 -5.02 -28.66
C MET A 18 28.47 -4.94 -27.14
N SER A 19 27.69 -3.98 -26.62
CA SER A 19 27.39 -3.89 -25.20
C SER A 19 26.88 -5.24 -24.73
N ALA A 20 27.45 -5.72 -23.63
CA ALA A 20 27.14 -6.98 -22.98
C ALA A 20 25.63 -7.28 -23.00
N GLY A 21 25.31 -8.52 -23.38
CA GLY A 21 23.96 -9.01 -23.54
C GLY A 21 23.09 -8.81 -22.31
N ALA A 22 21.78 -8.84 -22.54
CA ALA A 22 20.76 -8.83 -21.50
C ALA A 22 21.18 -9.77 -20.34
N GLN A 23 21.31 -9.20 -19.15
CA GLN A 23 21.55 -9.97 -17.94
C GLN A 23 20.49 -11.06 -17.85
N ALA A 24 20.90 -12.31 -17.65
CA ALA A 24 19.96 -13.39 -17.36
C ALA A 24 19.05 -12.96 -16.20
N PRO A 25 17.73 -13.25 -16.26
CA PRO A 25 16.83 -12.90 -15.17
C PRO A 25 17.37 -13.51 -13.88
N ALA A 26 17.40 -12.73 -12.80
CA ALA A 26 17.88 -13.22 -11.52
C ALA A 26 17.09 -14.47 -11.11
N ASP A 27 17.79 -15.50 -10.62
CA ASP A 27 17.16 -16.69 -10.07
C ASP A 27 16.58 -16.36 -8.69
N TYR A 28 15.27 -16.11 -8.65
CA TYR A 28 14.55 -15.81 -7.42
C TYR A 28 14.10 -17.06 -6.65
N SER A 29 14.49 -18.27 -7.09
CA SER A 29 14.15 -19.52 -6.37
C SER A 29 14.72 -19.56 -4.94
N ALA A 30 15.82 -18.84 -4.69
CA ALA A 30 16.40 -18.62 -3.37
C ALA A 30 15.63 -17.60 -2.49
N TYR A 31 14.70 -16.83 -3.07
CA TYR A 31 13.88 -15.83 -2.39
C TYR A 31 12.36 -16.11 -2.57
N PRO A 32 11.85 -17.30 -2.21
CA PRO A 32 10.44 -17.65 -2.47
C PRO A 32 9.43 -16.73 -1.75
N CYS A 33 9.90 -15.90 -0.81
CA CYS A 33 9.08 -14.99 -0.02
C CYS A 33 9.58 -13.55 0.00
N LEU A 34 10.35 -13.11 -1.01
CA LEU A 34 10.82 -11.72 -1.16
C LEU A 34 11.52 -11.16 0.09
N SER A 35 12.20 -12.01 0.86
CA SER A 35 13.02 -11.60 2.00
C SER A 35 14.48 -11.93 1.74
N TYR A 36 15.33 -10.91 1.80
CA TYR A 36 16.79 -11.05 1.66
C TYR A 36 17.48 -11.39 2.98
N THR A 37 16.75 -11.35 4.10
CA THR A 37 17.32 -11.44 5.45
C THR A 37 16.70 -12.56 6.30
N LEU A 38 15.53 -13.07 5.93
CA LEU A 38 14.80 -14.09 6.70
C LEU A 38 14.27 -15.19 5.78
N ALA A 39 14.25 -16.42 6.27
CA ALA A 39 13.64 -17.53 5.56
C ALA A 39 12.14 -17.27 5.29
N CYS A 40 11.61 -17.98 4.30
CA CYS A 40 10.19 -17.93 3.98
C CYS A 40 9.27 -18.11 5.21
N GLY A 41 8.28 -17.23 5.34
CA GLY A 41 7.35 -17.23 6.47
C GLY A 41 7.98 -16.84 7.82
N LYS A 42 9.24 -16.36 7.84
CA LYS A 42 9.90 -15.88 9.07
C LYS A 42 9.91 -14.36 9.21
N SER A 43 9.49 -13.62 8.19
CA SER A 43 9.22 -12.18 8.32
C SER A 43 8.14 -11.94 9.35
N ALA A 44 8.51 -11.29 10.46
CA ALA A 44 7.59 -11.02 11.55
C ALA A 44 6.53 -10.01 11.07
N THR A 45 5.28 -10.45 10.99
CA THR A 45 4.14 -9.55 10.92
C THR A 45 3.76 -9.13 12.34
N ARG A 46 3.48 -7.83 12.56
CA ARG A 46 2.97 -7.40 13.88
C ARG A 46 1.71 -8.19 14.19
N LYS A 47 1.62 -8.78 15.39
CA LYS A 47 0.44 -9.53 15.83
C LYS A 47 -0.80 -8.63 15.78
N PRO A 48 -2.00 -9.17 15.50
CA PRO A 48 -3.24 -8.42 15.63
C PRO A 48 -3.36 -7.78 17.00
N GLN A 49 -3.73 -6.49 17.06
CA GLN A 49 -3.93 -5.77 18.32
C GLN A 49 -5.38 -5.33 18.47
N THR A 50 -6.03 -5.81 19.53
CA THR A 50 -7.33 -5.28 19.95
C THR A 50 -7.08 -3.98 20.72
N LYS A 51 -7.35 -2.83 20.08
CA LYS A 51 -7.36 -1.52 20.73
C LYS A 51 -8.78 -0.99 20.76
N THR A 52 -9.30 -0.78 21.96
CA THR A 52 -10.60 -0.16 22.18
C THR A 52 -10.47 1.36 22.23
N LEU A 53 -11.52 2.07 21.80
CA LEU A 53 -11.62 3.52 21.95
C LEU A 53 -11.60 3.90 23.43
N GLU A 54 -10.66 4.75 23.82
CA GLU A 54 -10.56 5.30 25.17
C GLU A 54 -11.22 6.69 25.22
N GLY A 55 -12.16 6.87 26.14
CA GLY A 55 -12.91 8.13 26.29
C GLY A 55 -13.87 8.43 25.14
N ALA A 56 -14.29 9.69 25.04
CA ALA A 56 -15.15 10.16 23.95
C ALA A 56 -14.39 10.16 22.62
N LEU A 57 -15.10 9.99 21.50
CA LEU A 57 -14.49 9.90 20.16
C LEU A 57 -13.60 11.13 19.85
N ASN A 58 -14.13 12.34 20.06
CA ASN A 58 -13.42 13.61 19.87
C ASN A 58 -12.76 13.79 18.49
N GLY A 59 -13.31 13.14 17.45
CA GLY A 59 -12.84 13.25 16.08
C GLY A 59 -13.51 14.37 15.29
N ASN A 60 -12.82 14.84 14.25
CA ASN A 60 -13.31 15.81 13.27
C ASN A 60 -13.59 15.11 11.93
N ALA A 61 -14.87 15.06 11.55
CA ALA A 61 -15.32 14.35 10.35
C ALA A 61 -14.73 14.90 9.03
N GLU A 62 -14.48 16.22 8.93
CA GLU A 62 -13.91 16.79 7.71
C GLU A 62 -12.43 16.41 7.56
N LYS A 63 -11.66 16.45 8.66
CA LYS A 63 -10.28 15.91 8.66
C LYS A 63 -10.27 14.42 8.37
N GLY A 64 -11.22 13.67 8.93
CA GLY A 64 -11.38 12.25 8.70
C GLY A 64 -11.59 11.90 7.23
N ARG A 65 -12.44 12.68 6.54
CA ARG A 65 -12.64 12.55 5.11
C ARG A 65 -11.35 12.77 4.34
N GLN A 66 -10.59 13.82 4.67
CA GLN A 66 -9.32 14.12 4.01
C GLN A 66 -8.30 12.99 4.21
N ILE A 67 -8.17 12.47 5.43
CA ILE A 67 -7.28 11.34 5.76
C ILE A 67 -7.70 10.07 5.02
N ALA A 68 -9.01 9.75 5.02
CA ALA A 68 -9.53 8.56 4.38
C ALA A 68 -9.34 8.58 2.85
N GLN A 69 -9.41 9.77 2.23
CA GLN A 69 -9.29 9.92 0.78
C GLN A 69 -7.85 10.20 0.31
N ALA A 70 -6.93 10.52 1.21
CA ALA A 70 -5.53 10.81 0.90
C ALA A 70 -4.74 9.52 0.59
N ARG A 71 -4.05 9.51 -0.56
CA ARG A 71 -3.29 8.36 -1.08
C ARG A 71 -2.07 8.01 -0.25
N ASP A 72 -1.50 8.99 0.44
CA ASP A 72 -0.34 8.91 1.32
C ASP A 72 -0.70 8.70 2.80
N LYS A 73 -2.00 8.54 3.11
CA LYS A 73 -2.53 8.32 4.45
C LYS A 73 -3.45 7.11 4.48
N GLY A 74 -4.75 7.30 4.70
CA GLY A 74 -5.71 6.21 4.85
C GLY A 74 -5.99 5.46 3.55
N ASN A 75 -5.93 6.16 2.41
CA ASN A 75 -6.15 5.62 1.06
C ASN A 75 -7.35 4.65 0.97
N CYS A 76 -8.41 4.91 1.73
CA CYS A 76 -9.54 4.01 1.92
C CYS A 76 -10.32 3.83 0.61
N LEU A 77 -10.35 4.87 -0.23
CA LEU A 77 -10.95 4.84 -1.56
C LEU A 77 -10.31 3.80 -2.49
N ALA A 78 -9.07 3.38 -2.25
CA ALA A 78 -8.47 2.32 -3.07
C ALA A 78 -9.22 0.99 -2.97
N CYS A 79 -10.00 0.80 -1.90
CA CYS A 79 -10.78 -0.43 -1.68
C CYS A 79 -12.28 -0.19 -1.55
N HIS A 80 -12.71 0.97 -1.06
CA HIS A 80 -14.10 1.23 -0.67
C HIS A 80 -14.74 2.37 -1.47
N LEU A 81 -16.03 2.23 -1.76
CA LEU A 81 -16.88 3.38 -2.04
C LEU A 81 -17.16 4.14 -0.74
N MET A 82 -17.05 5.47 -0.77
CA MET A 82 -17.26 6.34 0.39
C MET A 82 -17.96 7.63 -0.03
N LYS A 83 -18.65 8.28 0.92
CA LYS A 83 -19.38 9.53 0.69
C LYS A 83 -18.43 10.63 0.18
N GLY A 84 -18.78 11.23 -0.95
CA GLY A 84 -17.98 12.30 -1.58
C GLY A 84 -16.61 11.87 -2.11
N GLY A 85 -16.36 10.56 -2.27
CA GLY A 85 -15.15 10.04 -2.89
C GLY A 85 -15.28 9.90 -4.41
N SER A 86 -14.18 10.08 -5.13
CA SER A 86 -14.08 9.82 -6.58
C SER A 86 -13.19 8.61 -6.85
N GLN A 87 -13.48 7.85 -7.91
CA GLN A 87 -12.69 6.68 -8.33
C GLN A 87 -12.50 5.61 -7.23
N PRO A 88 -13.58 5.16 -6.58
CA PRO A 88 -13.49 4.15 -5.54
C PRO A 88 -13.15 2.77 -6.10
N GLY A 89 -12.46 1.97 -5.29
CA GLY A 89 -12.31 0.54 -5.50
C GLY A 89 -13.54 -0.25 -5.05
N THR A 90 -13.52 -1.55 -5.35
CA THR A 90 -14.62 -2.49 -5.06
C THR A 90 -14.15 -3.73 -4.28
N ARG A 91 -12.92 -3.69 -3.75
CA ARG A 91 -12.35 -4.80 -2.95
C ARG A 91 -12.98 -4.89 -1.57
N GLY A 92 -13.33 -3.76 -0.98
CA GLY A 92 -14.02 -3.66 0.30
C GLY A 92 -15.51 -3.33 0.14
N PRO A 93 -16.31 -3.46 1.22
CA PRO A 93 -17.72 -3.07 1.22
C PRO A 93 -17.91 -1.57 0.94
N ASP A 94 -19.11 -1.22 0.47
CA ASP A 94 -19.54 0.17 0.37
C ASP A 94 -19.72 0.80 1.76
N LEU A 95 -19.11 1.96 1.98
CA LEU A 95 -19.13 2.74 3.22
C LEU A 95 -19.84 4.09 3.05
N SER A 96 -20.46 4.37 1.89
CA SER A 96 -21.12 5.64 1.58
C SER A 96 -22.22 6.02 2.59
N HIS A 97 -22.86 5.02 3.20
CA HIS A 97 -23.90 5.16 4.21
C HIS A 97 -23.54 4.47 5.54
N TYR A 98 -22.25 4.42 5.88
CA TYR A 98 -21.77 3.67 7.04
C TYR A 98 -22.47 4.04 8.36
N GLY A 99 -22.77 5.33 8.57
CA GLY A 99 -23.44 5.82 9.78
C GLY A 99 -24.86 5.27 10.00
N ASN A 100 -25.45 4.65 8.97
CA ASN A 100 -26.76 3.99 9.06
C ASN A 100 -26.67 2.52 9.51
N ALA A 101 -25.45 1.96 9.61
CA ALA A 101 -25.25 0.55 9.97
C ALA A 101 -25.42 0.26 11.48
N GLY A 102 -25.66 1.27 12.31
CA GLY A 102 -25.90 1.11 13.76
C GLY A 102 -24.68 0.66 14.56
N ARG A 103 -23.47 0.79 14.02
CA ARG A 103 -22.21 0.44 14.71
C ARG A 103 -21.78 1.56 15.65
N SER A 104 -21.31 1.20 16.84
CA SER A 104 -20.78 2.18 17.79
C SER A 104 -19.39 2.71 17.39
N ASP A 105 -19.03 3.89 17.88
CA ASP A 105 -17.70 4.50 17.65
C ASP A 105 -16.57 3.57 18.08
N ALA A 106 -16.73 2.86 19.19
CA ALA A 106 -15.74 1.92 19.71
C ALA A 106 -15.54 0.72 18.77
N GLU A 107 -16.61 0.20 18.18
CA GLU A 107 -16.54 -0.89 17.22
C GLU A 107 -15.87 -0.46 15.91
N THR A 108 -16.22 0.72 15.40
CA THR A 108 -15.62 1.29 14.20
C THR A 108 -14.15 1.63 14.41
N TYR A 109 -13.80 2.21 15.56
CA TYR A 109 -12.42 2.49 15.94
C TYR A 109 -11.58 1.21 16.00
N THR A 110 -12.08 0.17 16.67
CA THR A 110 -11.37 -1.12 16.78
C THR A 110 -11.14 -1.73 15.39
N ALA A 111 -12.12 -1.65 14.51
CA ALA A 111 -12.02 -2.16 13.14
C ALA A 111 -10.98 -1.40 12.31
N ILE A 112 -10.92 -0.06 12.41
CA ILE A 112 -9.91 0.74 11.70
C ILE A 112 -8.51 0.52 12.29
N HIS A 113 -8.39 0.42 13.61
CA HIS A 113 -7.12 0.18 14.27
C HIS A 113 -6.50 -1.15 13.81
N ASP A 114 -7.27 -2.24 13.88
CA ASP A 114 -6.84 -3.55 13.40
C ASP A 114 -8.02 -4.51 13.10
N MET A 115 -8.43 -4.56 11.84
CA MET A 115 -9.53 -5.43 11.40
C MET A 115 -9.20 -6.93 11.51
N ARG A 116 -7.92 -7.32 11.68
CA ARG A 116 -7.53 -8.74 11.82
C ARG A 116 -8.05 -9.38 13.09
N THR A 117 -8.39 -8.57 14.09
CA THR A 117 -9.04 -9.01 15.33
C THR A 117 -10.47 -9.51 15.11
N ARG A 118 -11.13 -9.07 14.02
CA ARG A 118 -12.48 -9.49 13.61
C ARG A 118 -12.45 -10.47 12.44
N ASN A 119 -11.57 -10.22 11.46
CA ASN A 119 -11.37 -11.07 10.30
C ASN A 119 -9.86 -11.29 10.07
N PRO A 120 -9.28 -12.42 10.53
CA PRO A 120 -7.85 -12.71 10.38
C PRO A 120 -7.34 -12.66 8.94
N GLU A 121 -8.20 -12.95 7.96
CA GLU A 121 -7.89 -13.00 6.53
C GLU A 121 -8.19 -11.67 5.80
N THR A 122 -8.44 -10.59 6.55
CA THR A 122 -8.73 -9.27 5.95
C THR A 122 -7.54 -8.73 5.16
N LEU A 123 -7.84 -8.10 4.03
CA LEU A 123 -6.88 -7.32 3.26
C LEU A 123 -6.78 -5.86 3.75
N MET A 124 -7.68 -5.44 4.65
CA MET A 124 -7.67 -4.09 5.21
C MET A 124 -6.37 -3.90 6.03
N PRO A 125 -5.56 -2.87 5.74
CA PRO A 125 -4.35 -2.62 6.51
C PRO A 125 -4.66 -2.39 7.99
N PRO A 126 -3.83 -2.90 8.92
CA PRO A 126 -4.01 -2.64 10.35
C PRO A 126 -3.41 -1.27 10.69
N PHE A 127 -4.18 -0.20 10.42
CA PHE A 127 -3.69 1.18 10.40
C PHE A 127 -3.07 1.64 11.73
N GLY A 128 -3.70 1.27 12.85
CA GLY A 128 -3.18 1.62 14.18
C GLY A 128 -2.01 0.75 14.60
N THR A 129 -2.14 -0.57 14.44
CA THR A 129 -1.07 -1.52 14.79
C THR A 129 0.22 -1.24 14.03
N ASN A 130 0.15 -0.82 12.76
CA ASN A 130 1.30 -0.47 11.94
C ASN A 130 1.68 1.02 12.01
N GLU A 131 1.00 1.82 12.85
CA GLU A 131 1.26 3.26 13.04
C GLU A 131 1.18 4.07 11.73
N ILE A 132 0.33 3.62 10.79
CA ILE A 132 0.06 4.35 9.54
C ILE A 132 -0.74 5.61 9.86
N LEU A 133 -1.68 5.50 10.80
CA LEU A 133 -2.48 6.60 11.32
C LEU A 133 -2.29 6.68 12.84
N SER A 134 -2.17 7.91 13.35
CA SER A 134 -2.21 8.18 14.78
C SER A 134 -3.60 7.94 15.37
N ASP A 135 -3.68 7.84 16.70
CA ASP A 135 -4.96 7.71 17.42
C ASP A 135 -5.97 8.79 17.02
N LEU A 136 -5.54 10.05 16.94
CA LEU A 136 -6.40 11.17 16.55
C LEU A 136 -6.85 11.06 15.09
N GLU A 137 -5.97 10.66 14.18
CA GLU A 137 -6.35 10.47 12.77
C GLU A 137 -7.36 9.33 12.62
N ILE A 138 -7.24 8.24 13.39
CA ILE A 138 -8.23 7.16 13.42
C ILE A 138 -9.57 7.70 13.95
N ARG A 139 -9.57 8.48 15.03
CA ARG A 139 -10.78 9.11 15.57
C ARG A 139 -11.46 10.02 14.56
N ASP A 140 -10.69 10.82 13.83
CA ASP A 140 -11.19 11.68 12.76
C ASP A 140 -11.88 10.85 11.67
N VAL A 141 -11.26 9.74 11.22
CA VAL A 141 -11.85 8.83 10.22
C VAL A 141 -13.12 8.15 10.75
N VAL A 142 -13.15 7.72 12.01
CA VAL A 142 -14.36 7.19 12.64
C VAL A 142 -15.48 8.24 12.62
N ALA A 143 -15.18 9.50 13.00
CA ALA A 143 -16.17 10.58 12.98
C ALA A 143 -16.73 10.81 11.57
N PHE A 144 -15.88 10.74 10.54
CA PHE A 144 -16.32 10.82 9.14
C PHE A 144 -17.28 9.67 8.76
N LEU A 145 -16.92 8.43 9.08
CA LEU A 145 -17.77 7.28 8.78
C LEU A 145 -19.11 7.34 9.50
N GLN A 146 -19.13 7.76 10.76
CA GLN A 146 -20.35 7.87 11.55
C GLN A 146 -21.26 9.03 11.09
N ALA A 147 -20.68 10.10 10.56
CA ALA A 147 -21.42 11.20 9.94
C ALA A 147 -21.96 10.84 8.54
N SER A 148 -21.50 9.75 7.93
CA SER A 148 -21.94 9.30 6.60
C SER A 148 -23.27 8.56 6.67
N LYS A 149 -24.35 9.31 6.92
CA LYS A 149 -25.75 8.88 6.82
C LYS A 149 -26.31 9.13 5.43
#